data_AF-A0A189U272-F1
#
_entry.id   AF-A0A189U272-F1
#
_cell.length_a   1.000
_cell.length_b   1.000
_cell.length_c   1.000
_cell.angle_alpha   90.00
_cell.angle_beta   90.00
_cell.angle_gamma   90.00
#
_symmetry.space_group_name_H-M   'P 1'
#
loop_
_entity.id
_entity.type
_entity.pdbx_description
1 polymer ?
#
loop_
_entity_poly.entity_id
_entity_poly.type
_entity_poly.pdbx_seq_one_letter_code
_entity_poly.pdbx_strand_id
1 'polypeptide(L)'
;DMVHISHGPVGCGYYSWSGRRNYYIGTTGVDSFGTMQFTSDFQERDVVFGGDKKLAKLIDEVEELFPLNRGQSIQSECPIGLIGDDIEAVARKAAKETGKTIVPVRCEGFRGVSQSLGHHIANDTIRDWVFPNAEKVAKEQGHEVGPYDVAIIGDYNI
;
A
#
# COMPACT_ATOMS: atom_id res chain seq x y z
N ASP A 1 -8.80 -4.54 -4.34
CA ASP A 1 -8.19 -5.88 -4.26
C ASP A 1 -6.71 -5.87 -3.82
N MET A 2 -6.17 -4.71 -3.41
CA MET A 2 -4.85 -4.62 -2.74
C MET A 2 -4.98 -4.67 -1.22
N VAL A 3 -3.92 -5.15 -0.55
CA VAL A 3 -3.73 -5.04 0.90
C VAL A 3 -2.93 -3.77 1.21
N HIS A 4 -3.37 -2.98 2.20
CA HIS A 4 -2.69 -1.76 2.61
C HIS A 4 -2.18 -1.91 4.05
N ILE A 5 -0.85 -1.94 4.20
CA ILE A 5 -0.17 -2.12 5.48
C ILE A 5 0.12 -0.75 6.07
N SER A 6 -0.51 -0.43 7.21
CA SER A 6 -0.10 0.69 8.07
C SER A 6 1.20 0.30 8.79
N HIS A 7 2.33 0.72 8.23
CA HIS A 7 3.65 0.33 8.68
C HIS A 7 4.16 1.28 9.76
N GLY A 8 4.04 0.85 11.01
CA GLY A 8 4.36 1.60 12.20
C GLY A 8 3.68 0.99 13.43
N PRO A 9 3.54 1.75 14.53
CA PRO A 9 2.76 1.37 15.70
C PRO A 9 1.27 1.17 15.38
N VAL A 10 0.49 0.64 16.32
CA VAL A 10 -0.93 0.32 16.10
C VAL A 10 -1.85 1.52 15.79
N GLY A 11 -1.44 2.74 16.18
CA GLY A 11 -2.33 3.90 16.29
C GLY A 11 -2.95 4.35 14.98
N CYS A 12 -2.16 4.69 13.96
CA CYS A 12 -2.69 5.34 12.76
C CYS A 12 -3.65 4.43 11.99
N GLY A 13 -3.29 3.15 11.84
CA GLY A 13 -4.17 2.14 11.26
C GLY A 13 -5.48 1.99 12.03
N TYR A 14 -5.43 1.90 13.37
CA TYR A 14 -6.63 1.74 14.19
C TYR A 14 -7.61 2.91 14.05
N TYR A 15 -7.13 4.16 14.16
CA TYR A 15 -8.00 5.34 14.11
C TYR A 15 -8.54 5.64 12.71
N SER A 16 -7.87 5.17 11.66
CA SER A 16 -8.33 5.32 10.26
C SER A 16 -9.18 4.14 9.79
N TRP A 17 -9.26 3.05 10.56
CA TRP A 17 -9.93 1.82 10.17
C TRP A 17 -11.43 2.03 9.97
N SER A 18 -11.86 1.98 8.71
CA SER A 18 -13.27 2.13 8.31
C SER A 18 -13.92 3.44 8.77
N GLY A 19 -13.14 4.46 9.14
CA GLY A 19 -13.64 5.78 9.53
C GLY A 19 -14.13 6.61 8.33
N ARG A 20 -13.64 6.29 7.13
CA ARG A 20 -14.01 6.93 5.86
C ARG A 20 -14.89 6.00 5.03
N ARG A 21 -15.99 6.53 4.50
CA ARG A 21 -17.05 5.76 3.79
C ARG A 21 -16.77 5.55 2.29
N ASN A 22 -15.53 5.26 1.90
CA ASN A 22 -15.21 4.93 0.50
C ASN A 22 -15.77 3.56 0.12
N TYR A 23 -16.93 3.55 -0.53
CA TYR A 23 -17.68 2.33 -0.83
C TYR A 23 -16.99 1.49 -1.90
N TYR A 24 -17.14 0.17 -1.80
CA TYR A 24 -16.64 -0.80 -2.77
C TYR A 24 -17.56 -2.02 -2.84
N ILE A 25 -17.40 -2.82 -3.90
CA ILE A 25 -18.05 -4.12 -4.04
C ILE A 25 -16.97 -5.19 -4.04
N GLY A 26 -17.17 -6.23 -3.24
CA GLY A 26 -16.28 -7.38 -3.13
C GLY A 26 -16.53 -8.17 -1.85
N THR A 27 -15.78 -9.26 -1.67
CA THR A 27 -15.86 -10.11 -0.48
C THR A 27 -14.72 -9.76 0.48
N THR A 28 -15.03 -9.00 1.52
CA THR A 28 -14.05 -8.51 2.49
C THR A 28 -13.26 -9.66 3.13
N GLY A 29 -11.93 -9.57 3.10
CA GLY A 29 -11.02 -10.60 3.63
C GLY A 29 -10.73 -11.75 2.68
N VAL A 30 -11.35 -11.76 1.49
CA VAL A 30 -11.12 -12.75 0.44
C VAL A 30 -10.47 -12.09 -0.77
N ASP A 31 -11.22 -11.29 -1.53
CA ASP A 31 -10.74 -10.60 -2.74
C ASP A 31 -10.60 -9.08 -2.56
N SER A 32 -11.13 -8.55 -1.46
CA SER A 32 -11.24 -7.12 -1.17
C SER A 32 -10.93 -6.86 0.28
N PHE A 33 -10.30 -5.72 0.57
CA PHE A 33 -9.69 -5.47 1.88
C PHE A 33 -9.95 -4.06 2.42
N GLY A 34 -10.81 -3.27 1.77
CA GLY A 34 -10.97 -1.83 2.03
C GLY A 34 -11.47 -1.45 3.43
N THR A 35 -12.07 -2.39 4.16
CA THR A 35 -12.56 -2.22 5.54
C THR A 35 -11.80 -3.10 6.53
N MET A 36 -10.58 -3.51 6.21
CA MET A 36 -9.68 -4.23 7.12
C MET A 36 -8.50 -3.35 7.50
N GLN A 37 -7.86 -3.68 8.62
CA GLN A 37 -6.66 -3.00 9.09
C GLN A 37 -5.52 -4.00 9.13
N PHE A 38 -4.48 -3.73 8.33
CA PHE A 38 -3.23 -4.48 8.34
C PHE A 38 -2.16 -3.55 8.90
N THR A 39 -1.39 -4.02 9.86
CA THR A 39 -0.31 -3.23 10.45
C THR A 39 0.85 -4.11 10.86
N SER A 40 2.04 -3.52 10.87
CA SER A 40 3.21 -4.14 11.45
C SER A 40 3.27 -4.03 12.97
N ASP A 41 2.38 -3.25 13.61
CA ASP A 41 2.30 -3.09 15.08
C ASP A 41 3.69 -2.96 15.73
N PHE A 42 4.41 -1.88 15.41
CA PHE A 42 5.76 -1.65 15.92
C PHE A 42 5.78 -1.67 17.44
N GLN A 43 6.68 -2.49 17.96
CA GLN A 43 7.07 -2.53 19.35
C GLN A 43 8.38 -1.73 19.54
N GLU A 44 8.77 -1.49 20.79
CA GLU A 44 10.02 -0.78 21.10
C GLU A 44 11.25 -1.40 20.42
N ARG A 45 11.29 -2.74 20.32
CA ARG A 45 12.35 -3.45 19.59
C ARG A 45 12.45 -3.03 18.13
N ASP A 46 11.32 -2.82 17.45
CA ASP A 46 11.29 -2.44 16.04
C ASP A 46 11.80 -1.01 15.86
N VAL A 47 11.51 -0.13 16.83
CA VAL A 47 12.06 1.24 16.85
C VAL A 47 13.58 1.23 17.07
N VAL A 48 14.08 0.35 17.94
CA VAL A 48 15.51 0.28 18.29
C VAL A 48 16.35 -0.38 17.18
N PHE A 49 15.82 -1.40 16.52
CA PHE A 49 16.59 -2.24 15.58
C PHE A 49 16.13 -2.17 14.12
N GLY A 50 15.13 -1.34 13.81
CA GLY A 50 14.53 -1.24 12.49
C GLY A 50 13.46 -2.29 12.22
N GLY A 51 12.53 -1.96 11.33
CA GLY A 51 11.36 -2.75 10.99
C GLY A 51 11.48 -3.58 9.71
N ASP A 52 12.52 -3.38 8.89
CA ASP A 52 12.64 -3.99 7.56
C ASP A 52 12.48 -5.52 7.55
N LYS A 53 13.07 -6.20 8.53
CA LYS A 53 12.96 -7.67 8.66
C LYS A 53 11.54 -8.10 9.03
N LYS A 54 10.87 -7.34 9.90
CA LYS A 54 9.48 -7.58 10.29
C LYS A 54 8.56 -7.34 9.12
N LEU A 55 8.80 -6.28 8.34
CA LEU A 55 8.05 -5.96 7.13
C LEU A 55 8.15 -7.07 6.09
N ALA A 56 9.36 -7.57 5.81
CA ALA A 56 9.54 -8.69 4.88
C ALA A 56 8.75 -9.92 5.32
N LYS A 57 8.84 -10.30 6.60
CA LYS A 57 8.08 -11.44 7.13
C LYS A 57 6.56 -11.21 7.07
N LEU A 58 6.11 -9.99 7.34
CA LEU A 58 4.70 -9.63 7.28
C LEU A 58 4.15 -9.72 5.85
N ILE A 59 4.93 -9.32 4.84
CA ILE A 59 4.54 -9.47 3.43
C ILE A 59 4.36 -10.96 3.08
N ASP A 60 5.27 -11.83 3.52
CA ASP A 60 5.14 -13.28 3.33
C ASP A 60 3.86 -13.84 4.00
N GLU A 61 3.56 -13.39 5.23
CA GLU A 61 2.35 -13.79 5.95
C GLU A 61 1.06 -13.30 5.27
N VAL A 62 1.07 -12.11 4.68
CA VAL A 62 -0.05 -11.60 3.89
C VAL A 62 -0.27 -12.47 2.65
N GLU A 63 0.79 -12.90 1.97
CA GLU A 63 0.68 -13.80 0.82
C GLU A 63 0.12 -15.17 1.18
N GLU A 64 0.51 -15.70 2.34
CA GLU A 64 0.01 -16.99 2.85
C GLU A 64 -1.47 -16.91 3.26
N LEU A 65 -1.86 -15.88 4.01
CA LEU A 65 -3.19 -15.77 4.61
C LEU A 65 -4.22 -15.13 3.67
N PHE A 66 -3.78 -14.28 2.74
CA PHE A 66 -4.64 -13.54 1.80
C PHE A 66 -4.17 -13.74 0.35
N PRO A 67 -4.17 -14.98 -0.17
CA PRO A 67 -3.51 -15.32 -1.43
C PRO A 67 -4.11 -14.62 -2.66
N LEU A 68 -5.40 -14.23 -2.59
CA LEU A 68 -6.11 -13.54 -3.66
C LEU A 68 -5.83 -12.03 -3.73
N ASN A 69 -5.04 -11.47 -2.81
CA ASN A 69 -4.61 -10.08 -2.95
C ASN A 69 -3.82 -9.90 -4.26
N ARG A 70 -4.03 -8.78 -4.96
CA ARG A 70 -3.38 -8.51 -6.26
C ARG A 70 -2.17 -7.57 -6.16
N GLY A 71 -1.76 -7.24 -4.93
CA GLY A 71 -0.69 -6.32 -4.65
C GLY A 71 -0.82 -5.75 -3.24
N GLN A 72 0.26 -5.14 -2.78
CA GLN A 72 0.36 -4.62 -1.44
C GLN A 72 0.94 -3.20 -1.47
N SER A 73 0.51 -2.33 -0.55
CA SER A 73 1.15 -1.04 -0.31
C SER A 73 1.63 -0.92 1.12
N ILE A 74 2.80 -0.34 1.32
CA ILE A 74 3.43 -0.12 2.63
C ILE A 74 3.28 1.37 2.94
N GLN A 75 2.32 1.71 3.79
CA GLN A 75 2.00 3.08 4.19
C GLN A 75 2.84 3.46 5.40
N SER A 76 3.89 4.26 5.20
CA SER A 76 4.81 4.64 6.28
C SER A 76 4.14 5.53 7.31
N GLU A 77 4.16 5.13 8.58
CA GLU A 77 3.88 6.02 9.70
C GLU A 77 5.13 6.78 10.15
N CYS A 78 5.00 7.68 11.12
CA CYS A 78 6.09 8.59 11.54
C CYS A 78 7.43 7.90 11.86
N PRO A 79 7.50 6.76 12.58
CA PRO A 79 8.79 6.20 12.98
C PRO A 79 9.66 5.72 11.82
N ILE A 80 9.06 5.27 10.72
CA ILE A 80 9.76 4.61 9.60
C ILE A 80 10.85 5.52 9.02
N GLY A 81 10.50 6.78 8.74
CA GLY A 81 11.44 7.77 8.20
C GLY A 81 12.46 8.27 9.23
N LEU A 82 12.13 8.20 10.53
CA LEU A 82 13.01 8.68 11.59
C LEU A 82 14.12 7.68 11.92
N ILE A 83 13.81 6.37 11.86
CA ILE A 83 14.78 5.31 12.17
C ILE A 83 15.57 4.86 10.94
N GLY A 84 15.15 5.28 9.74
CA GLY A 84 15.88 5.04 8.50
C GLY A 84 15.65 3.66 7.89
N ASP A 85 14.50 3.04 8.13
CA ASP A 85 14.07 1.80 7.46
C ASP A 85 14.04 1.99 5.93
N ASP A 86 14.46 0.98 5.16
CA ASP A 86 14.51 0.99 3.69
C ASP A 86 13.38 0.14 3.09
N ILE A 87 12.16 0.67 3.18
CA ILE A 87 10.96 -0.01 2.68
C ILE A 87 10.97 -0.18 1.16
N GLU A 88 11.70 0.66 0.41
CA GLU A 88 11.85 0.53 -1.04
C GLU A 88 12.67 -0.71 -1.41
N ALA A 89 13.76 -0.98 -0.69
CA ALA A 89 14.53 -2.19 -0.87
C ALA A 89 13.71 -3.44 -0.53
N VAL A 90 12.96 -3.41 0.59
CA VAL A 90 12.05 -4.50 0.97
C VAL A 90 10.97 -4.72 -0.10
N ALA A 91 10.31 -3.65 -0.56
CA ALA A 91 9.27 -3.72 -1.57
C ALA A 91 9.78 -4.31 -2.90
N ARG A 92 10.95 -3.89 -3.40
CA ARG A 92 11.53 -4.43 -4.65
C ARG A 92 11.85 -5.90 -4.53
N LYS A 93 12.42 -6.32 -3.38
CA LYS A 93 12.73 -7.73 -3.13
C LYS A 93 11.45 -8.56 -3.11
N ALA A 94 10.46 -8.15 -2.31
CA ALA A 94 9.19 -8.85 -2.20
C ALA A 94 8.42 -8.90 -3.53
N ALA A 95 8.42 -7.82 -4.31
CA ALA A 95 7.80 -7.80 -5.63
C ALA A 95 8.43 -8.81 -6.59
N LYS A 96 9.76 -8.98 -6.53
CA LYS A 96 10.47 -9.98 -7.33
C LYS A 96 10.16 -11.41 -6.89
N GLU A 97 10.02 -11.65 -5.59
CA GLU A 97 9.76 -12.98 -5.01
C GLU A 97 8.30 -13.42 -5.21
N THR A 98 7.34 -12.51 -5.04
CA THR A 98 5.91 -12.78 -5.15
C THR A 98 5.36 -12.64 -6.57
N GLY A 99 6.07 -11.91 -7.44
CA GLY A 99 5.56 -11.52 -8.76
C GLY A 99 4.41 -10.51 -8.71
N LYS A 100 4.11 -9.93 -7.53
CA LYS A 100 3.04 -8.94 -7.33
C LYS A 100 3.59 -7.52 -7.22
N THR A 101 2.74 -6.54 -7.47
CA THR A 101 3.07 -5.13 -7.26
C THR A 101 3.11 -4.83 -5.76
N ILE A 102 4.29 -4.47 -5.24
CA ILE A 102 4.50 -4.05 -3.85
C ILE A 102 4.95 -2.59 -3.86
N VAL A 103 4.19 -1.72 -3.19
CA VAL A 103 4.28 -0.27 -3.34
C VAL A 103 4.74 0.38 -2.03
N PRO A 104 5.99 0.88 -1.93
CA PRO A 104 6.45 1.64 -0.78
C PRO A 104 5.92 3.08 -0.85
N VAL A 105 5.22 3.54 0.20
CA VAL A 105 4.68 4.89 0.29
C VAL A 105 5.31 5.62 1.48
N ARG A 106 6.15 6.61 1.19
CA ARG A 106 6.81 7.47 2.20
C ARG A 106 5.88 8.61 2.66
N CYS A 107 4.77 8.24 3.27
CA CYS A 107 3.73 9.15 3.76
C CYS A 107 3.81 9.43 5.26
N GLU A 108 5.02 9.44 5.84
CA GLU A 108 5.22 9.69 7.26
C GLU A 108 4.56 11.02 7.68
N GLY A 109 3.79 11.01 8.77
CA GLY A 109 2.95 12.14 9.17
C GLY A 109 3.68 13.43 9.54
N PHE A 110 5.00 13.38 9.72
CA PHE A 110 5.84 14.57 9.93
C PHE A 110 6.17 15.31 8.62
N ARG A 111 5.89 14.72 7.46
CA ARG A 111 6.17 15.34 6.15
C ARG A 111 5.08 16.33 5.80
N GLY A 112 5.49 17.53 5.37
CA GLY A 112 4.57 18.58 4.95
C GLY A 112 3.85 19.22 6.14
N VAL A 113 2.66 19.75 5.90
CA VAL A 113 1.89 20.52 6.89
C VAL A 113 0.42 20.11 6.99
N SER A 114 -0.02 19.18 6.15
CA SER A 114 -1.40 18.67 6.11
C SER A 114 -1.49 17.42 5.23
N GLN A 115 -2.68 16.85 5.13
CA GLN A 115 -3.02 15.75 4.22
C GLN A 115 -2.63 16.02 2.76
N SER A 116 -2.52 17.29 2.37
CA SER A 116 -2.21 17.71 1.00
C SER A 116 -0.91 17.11 0.46
N LEU A 117 0.16 17.07 1.25
CA LEU A 117 1.41 16.46 0.79
C LEU A 117 1.27 14.94 0.66
N GLY A 118 0.47 14.31 1.53
CA GLY A 118 0.12 12.90 1.40
C GLY A 118 -0.55 12.57 0.06
N HIS A 119 -1.42 13.46 -0.45
CA HIS A 119 -2.02 13.29 -1.77
C HIS A 119 -0.97 13.32 -2.88
N HIS A 120 -0.01 14.24 -2.81
CA HIS A 120 1.07 14.34 -3.80
C HIS A 120 1.95 13.08 -3.75
N ILE A 121 2.37 12.65 -2.57
CA ILE A 121 3.19 11.45 -2.37
C ILE A 121 2.46 10.22 -2.92
N ALA A 122 1.17 10.07 -2.65
CA ALA A 122 0.37 8.95 -3.16
C ALA A 122 0.31 8.96 -4.70
N ASN A 123 0.11 10.13 -5.32
CA ASN A 123 0.09 10.26 -6.79
C ASN A 123 1.44 9.90 -7.42
N ASP A 124 2.54 10.41 -6.88
CA ASP A 124 3.90 10.09 -7.34
C ASP A 124 4.18 8.59 -7.21
N THR A 125 3.71 7.99 -6.12
CA THR A 125 3.90 6.56 -5.87
C THR A 125 3.12 5.70 -6.87
N ILE A 126 1.88 6.10 -7.21
CA ILE A 126 1.10 5.43 -8.28
C ILE A 126 1.82 5.54 -9.62
N ARG A 127 2.34 6.74 -9.96
CA ARG A 127 3.13 6.97 -11.18
C ARG A 127 4.34 6.03 -11.25
N ASP A 128 5.08 5.91 -10.15
CA ASP A 128 6.39 5.24 -10.17
C ASP A 128 6.31 3.71 -10.01
N TRP A 129 5.28 3.20 -9.32
CA TRP A 129 5.20 1.79 -8.95
C TRP A 129 4.02 1.03 -9.54
N VAL A 130 2.95 1.73 -9.96
CA VAL A 130 1.73 1.09 -10.46
C VAL A 130 1.62 1.20 -11.97
N PHE A 131 1.70 2.41 -12.53
CA PHE A 131 1.53 2.62 -13.97
C PHE A 131 2.49 1.81 -14.86
N PRO A 132 3.80 1.66 -14.56
CA PRO A 132 4.70 0.86 -15.39
C PRO A 132 4.27 -0.61 -15.48
N ASN A 133 3.76 -1.18 -14.38
CA ASN A 133 3.22 -2.54 -14.38
C ASN A 133 1.85 -2.61 -15.06
N ALA A 134 0.99 -1.62 -14.86
CA ALA A 134 -0.33 -1.57 -15.47
C ALA A 134 -0.25 -1.50 -17.00
N GLU A 135 0.65 -0.69 -17.56
CA GLU A 135 0.89 -0.61 -19.00
C GLU A 135 1.37 -1.94 -19.58
N LYS A 136 2.28 -2.61 -18.87
CA LYS A 136 2.76 -3.95 -19.25
C LYS A 136 1.60 -4.96 -19.26
N VAL A 137 0.80 -5.00 -18.20
CA VAL A 137 -0.35 -5.92 -18.08
C VAL A 137 -1.41 -5.62 -19.14
N ALA A 138 -1.74 -4.36 -19.40
CA ALA A 138 -2.69 -3.97 -20.43
C ALA A 138 -2.24 -4.45 -21.82
N LYS A 139 -0.95 -4.32 -22.12
CA LYS A 139 -0.36 -4.82 -23.37
C LYS A 139 -0.39 -6.34 -23.47
N GLU A 140 -0.06 -7.05 -22.39
CA GLU A 140 -0.08 -8.52 -22.33
C GLU A 140 -1.49 -9.09 -22.45
N GLN A 141 -2.49 -8.39 -21.93
CA GLN A 141 -3.90 -8.77 -22.01
C GLN A 141 -4.58 -8.32 -23.30
N GLY A 142 -3.87 -7.63 -24.19
CA GLY A 142 -4.41 -7.15 -25.46
C GLY A 142 -5.53 -6.12 -25.28
N HIS A 143 -5.42 -5.26 -24.25
CA HIS A 143 -6.38 -4.17 -24.07
C HIS A 143 -6.28 -3.18 -25.23
N GLU A 144 -7.37 -3.03 -25.99
CA GLU A 144 -7.50 -2.04 -27.06
C GLU A 144 -8.31 -0.85 -26.57
N VAL A 145 -7.78 0.35 -26.81
CA VAL A 145 -8.46 1.60 -26.46
C VAL A 145 -9.65 1.87 -27.37
N GLY A 146 -10.80 2.16 -26.78
CA GLY A 146 -12.04 2.54 -27.47
C GLY A 146 -12.18 4.05 -27.64
N PRO A 147 -13.07 4.51 -28.57
CA PRO A 147 -13.28 5.94 -28.83
C PRO A 147 -13.97 6.70 -27.68
N TYR A 148 -14.45 6.00 -26.65
CA TYR A 148 -15.21 6.56 -25.53
C TYR A 148 -14.60 6.25 -24.16
N ASP A 149 -13.37 5.76 -24.13
CA ASP A 149 -12.69 5.40 -22.89
C ASP A 149 -12.39 6.67 -22.09
N VAL A 150 -12.91 6.72 -20.87
CA VAL A 150 -12.74 7.82 -19.92
C VAL A 150 -12.45 7.27 -18.54
N ALA A 151 -11.73 8.04 -17.72
CA ALA A 151 -11.49 7.74 -16.32
C ALA A 151 -12.03 8.87 -15.44
N ILE A 152 -12.67 8.50 -14.33
CA ILE A 152 -13.02 9.45 -13.27
C ILE A 152 -11.79 9.61 -12.38
N ILE A 153 -11.29 10.84 -12.23
CA ILE A 153 -10.09 11.14 -11.45
C ILE A 153 -10.48 11.96 -10.22
N GLY A 154 -10.12 11.46 -9.03
CA GLY A 154 -10.31 12.18 -7.77
C GLY A 154 -11.69 12.01 -7.12
N ASP A 155 -12.46 11.00 -7.54
CA ASP A 155 -13.67 10.55 -6.82
C ASP A 155 -13.33 9.30 -6.00
N TYR A 156 -13.73 9.30 -4.73
CA TYR A 156 -13.48 8.21 -3.80
C TYR A 156 -14.73 7.42 -3.43
N ASN A 157 -15.84 7.67 -4.13
CA ASN A 157 -17.11 6.97 -3.96
C ASN A 157 -17.68 7.13 -2.53
N ILE A 158 -17.87 8.39 -2.10
CA ILE A 158 -18.36 8.80 -0.77
C ILE A 158 -19.65 9.61 -0.87
#